data_AF-A0A318JFT2-F1
#
_entry.id   AF-A0A318JFT2-F1
#
_cell.length_a   1.000
_cell.length_b   1.000
_cell.length_c   1.000
_cell.angle_alpha   90.00
_cell.angle_beta   90.00
_cell.angle_gamma   90.00
#
_symmetry.space_group_name_H-M   'P 1'
#
loop_
_entity.id
_entity.type
_entity.pdbx_description
1 polymer ?
#
loop_
_entity_poly.entity_id
_entity_poly.type
_entity_poly.pdbx_seq_one_letter_code
_entity_poly.pdbx_strand_id
1 'polypeptide(L)'
;MSKKKLLGSQVKQLLSGVSDHGNAHLLEVETDLAQTTILLGEAIEKLGVSFMALHAAISSEQEEINLIVSSGGVSDESVLRLKVIQEDIARHISSAVTSLQFQDLTSQLISRTLQRCEGLREVLGTLGVLGNDIEHDGESDELTALLRETTVRLEKQSADLKNLLRKAVHQKHLDSGDIELF
;
A
#
# COMPACT_ATOMS: atom_id res chain seq x y z
N MET A 1 -42.60 29.08 1.95
CA MET A 1 -41.70 28.22 1.16
C MET A 1 -42.46 26.99 0.71
N SER A 2 -42.50 26.68 -0.59
CA SER A 2 -43.17 25.46 -1.10
C SER A 2 -42.35 24.21 -0.73
N LYS A 3 -42.99 23.07 -0.43
CA LYS A 3 -42.33 21.79 -0.08
C LYS A 3 -41.26 21.37 -1.10
N LYS A 4 -41.42 21.75 -2.37
CA LYS A 4 -40.49 21.43 -3.46
C LYS A 4 -39.14 22.15 -3.33
N LYS A 5 -39.15 23.43 -2.92
CA LYS A 5 -37.94 24.24 -2.69
C LYS A 5 -37.09 23.71 -1.53
N LEU A 6 -37.76 23.19 -0.50
CA LEU A 6 -37.11 22.54 0.64
C LEU A 6 -36.37 21.27 0.22
N LEU A 7 -36.94 20.46 -0.68
CA LEU A 7 -36.33 19.20 -1.14
C LEU A 7 -35.05 19.44 -1.95
N GLY A 8 -35.05 20.38 -2.90
CA GLY A 8 -33.85 20.71 -3.68
C GLY A 8 -32.69 21.19 -2.81
N SER A 9 -32.99 22.06 -1.84
CA SER A 9 -31.98 22.55 -0.89
C SER A 9 -31.38 21.45 0.00
N GLN A 10 -32.19 20.49 0.45
CA GLN A 10 -31.74 19.34 1.25
C GLN A 10 -30.88 18.36 0.44
N VAL A 11 -31.28 18.07 -0.81
CA VAL A 11 -30.49 17.21 -1.70
C VAL A 11 -29.15 17.86 -2.01
N LYS A 12 -29.13 19.15 -2.33
CA LYS A 12 -27.90 19.92 -2.52
C LYS A 12 -26.97 19.81 -1.31
N GLN A 13 -27.49 20.10 -0.11
CA GLN A 13 -26.71 20.04 1.12
C GLN A 13 -26.18 18.63 1.42
N LEU A 14 -26.95 17.59 1.10
CA LEU A 14 -26.51 16.21 1.26
C LEU A 14 -25.38 15.86 0.28
N LEU A 15 -25.53 16.18 -1.01
CA LEU A 15 -24.53 15.84 -2.04
C LEU A 15 -23.23 16.62 -1.84
N SER A 16 -23.32 17.92 -1.56
CA SER A 16 -22.15 18.74 -1.25
C SER A 16 -21.49 18.26 0.06
N GLY A 17 -22.30 17.99 1.09
CA GLY A 17 -21.81 17.45 2.36
C GLY A 17 -21.07 16.13 2.19
N VAL A 18 -21.64 15.15 1.47
CA VAL A 18 -20.99 13.85 1.22
C VAL A 18 -19.71 14.01 0.42
N SER A 19 -19.70 14.88 -0.60
CA SER A 19 -18.51 15.19 -1.39
C SER A 19 -17.40 15.79 -0.51
N ASP A 20 -17.71 16.84 0.26
CA ASP A 20 -16.72 17.57 1.04
C ASP A 20 -16.13 16.71 2.15
N HIS A 21 -16.97 16.03 2.94
CA HIS A 21 -16.50 15.15 4.01
C HIS A 21 -15.78 13.92 3.44
N GLY A 22 -16.25 13.36 2.33
CA GLY A 22 -15.60 12.23 1.67
C GLY A 22 -14.21 12.60 1.14
N ASN A 23 -14.06 13.79 0.53
CA ASN A 23 -12.77 14.28 0.06
C ASN A 23 -11.81 14.56 1.22
N ALA A 24 -12.30 15.13 2.33
CA ALA A 24 -11.49 15.35 3.52
C ALA A 24 -10.93 14.04 4.10
N HIS A 25 -11.80 13.03 4.28
CA HIS A 25 -11.35 11.71 4.77
C HIS A 25 -10.43 10.99 3.79
N LEU A 26 -10.66 11.11 2.49
CA LEU A 26 -9.76 10.54 1.50
C LEU A 26 -8.37 11.18 1.54
N LEU A 27 -8.29 12.49 1.72
CA LEU A 27 -7.02 13.19 1.85
C LEU A 27 -6.25 12.74 3.10
N GLU A 28 -6.94 12.51 4.22
CA GLU A 28 -6.35 11.94 5.44
C GLU A 28 -5.79 10.54 5.15
N VAL A 29 -6.58 9.65 4.54
CA VAL A 29 -6.15 8.29 4.18
C VAL A 29 -4.95 8.31 3.22
N GLU A 30 -4.96 9.18 2.22
CA GLU A 30 -3.86 9.34 1.28
C GLU A 30 -2.57 9.81 1.97
N THR A 31 -2.70 10.73 2.93
CA THR A 31 -1.58 11.21 3.74
C THR A 31 -1.01 10.08 4.61
N ASP A 32 -1.87 9.31 5.27
CA ASP A 32 -1.48 8.17 6.11
C ASP A 32 -0.79 7.07 5.28
N LEU A 33 -1.29 6.79 4.07
CA LEU A 33 -0.69 5.81 3.15
C LEU A 33 0.68 6.28 2.64
N ALA A 34 0.82 7.57 2.32
CA ALA A 34 2.10 8.16 1.94
C ALA A 34 3.10 8.05 3.09
N GLN A 35 2.69 8.40 4.32
CA GLN A 35 3.53 8.28 5.51
C GLN A 35 3.91 6.82 5.79
N THR A 36 2.96 5.89 5.66
CA THR A 36 3.22 4.45 5.83
C THR A 36 4.27 3.96 4.84
N THR A 37 4.24 4.43 3.60
CA THR A 37 5.24 4.08 2.57
C THR A 37 6.64 4.53 3.00
N ILE A 38 6.77 5.76 3.51
CA ILE A 38 8.05 6.31 3.97
C ILE A 38 8.57 5.52 5.18
N LEU A 39 7.75 5.35 6.21
CA LEU A 39 8.14 4.64 7.44
C LEU A 39 8.52 3.18 7.16
N LEU A 40 7.79 2.50 6.27
CA LEU A 40 8.11 1.14 5.86
C LEU A 40 9.44 1.08 5.12
N GLY A 41 9.71 2.02 4.21
CA GLY A 41 10.99 2.14 3.52
C GLY A 41 12.16 2.30 4.49
N GLU A 42 12.03 3.22 5.45
CA GLU A 42 13.06 3.44 6.48
C GLU A 42 13.27 2.21 7.37
N ALA A 43 12.19 1.54 7.78
CA ALA A 43 12.28 0.34 8.62
C ALA A 43 13.04 -0.79 7.90
N ILE A 44 12.79 -0.95 6.60
CA ILE A 44 13.43 -1.97 5.77
C ILE A 44 14.90 -1.65 5.54
N GLU A 45 15.24 -0.38 5.27
CA GLU A 45 16.63 0.05 5.15
C GLU A 45 17.40 -0.23 6.45
N LYS A 46 16.85 0.16 7.61
CA LYS A 46 17.47 -0.10 8.93
C LYS A 46 17.64 -1.59 9.21
N LEU A 47 16.66 -2.40 8.82
CA LEU A 47 16.72 -3.85 8.96
C LEU A 47 17.81 -4.46 8.05
N GLY A 48 17.91 -3.99 6.80
CA GLY A 48 18.97 -4.39 5.87
C GLY A 48 20.37 -4.05 6.40
N VAL A 49 20.56 -2.83 6.90
CA VAL A 49 21.82 -2.40 7.54
C VAL A 49 22.15 -3.29 8.74
N SER A 50 21.16 -3.61 9.59
CA SER A 50 21.36 -4.47 10.76
C SER A 50 21.78 -5.89 10.39
N PHE A 51 21.18 -6.48 9.33
CA PHE A 51 21.57 -7.80 8.83
C PHE A 51 22.97 -7.83 8.24
N MET A 52 23.35 -6.78 7.49
CA MET A 52 24.73 -6.66 6.98
C MET A 52 25.75 -6.51 8.10
N ALA A 53 25.44 -5.70 9.12
CA ALA A 53 26.30 -5.54 10.29
C ALA A 53 26.45 -6.87 11.06
N LEU A 54 25.37 -7.62 11.22
CA LEU A 54 25.39 -8.95 11.84
C LEU A 54 26.26 -9.92 11.03
N HIS A 55 26.09 -9.96 9.70
CA HIS A 55 26.91 -10.79 8.81
C HIS A 55 28.41 -10.45 8.93
N ALA A 56 28.75 -9.16 8.96
CA ALA A 56 30.13 -8.71 9.14
C ALA A 56 30.70 -9.10 10.51
N ALA A 57 29.92 -8.94 11.59
CA ALA A 57 30.32 -9.33 12.93
C ALA A 57 30.57 -10.84 13.05
N ILE A 58 29.70 -11.67 12.48
CA ILE A 58 29.88 -13.14 12.45
C ILE A 58 31.10 -13.52 11.61
N SER A 59 31.32 -12.84 10.49
CA SER A 59 32.51 -13.08 9.65
C SER A 59 33.79 -12.73 10.41
N SER A 60 33.81 -11.64 11.17
CA SER A 60 34.95 -11.27 12.04
C SER A 60 35.14 -12.25 13.19
N GLU A 61 34.06 -12.68 13.84
CA GLU A 61 34.11 -13.71 14.88
C GLU A 61 34.70 -15.01 14.31
N GLN A 62 34.34 -15.33 13.06
CA GLN A 62 34.84 -16.50 12.37
C GLN A 62 36.35 -16.46 12.09
N GLU A 63 36.91 -15.29 11.76
CA GLU A 63 38.36 -15.14 11.61
C GLU A 63 39.09 -15.44 12.93
N GLU A 64 38.61 -14.88 14.04
CA GLU A 64 39.18 -15.11 15.37
C GLU A 64 39.07 -16.57 15.82
N ILE A 65 37.93 -17.19 15.57
CA ILE A 65 37.74 -18.62 15.86
C ILE A 65 38.72 -19.48 15.05
N ASN A 66 38.90 -19.19 13.76
CA ASN A 66 39.86 -19.94 12.94
C ASN A 66 41.29 -19.80 13.47
N LEU A 67 41.68 -18.62 13.98
CA LEU A 67 42.96 -18.42 14.66
C LEU A 67 43.07 -19.30 15.91
N ILE A 68 42.04 -19.34 16.75
CA ILE A 68 42.01 -20.18 17.97
C ILE A 68 42.08 -21.67 17.60
N VAL A 69 41.33 -22.12 16.61
CA VAL A 69 41.36 -23.51 16.14
C VAL A 69 42.73 -23.88 15.60
N SER A 70 43.35 -23.00 14.80
CA SER A 70 44.69 -23.21 14.25
C SER A 70 45.80 -23.25 15.31
N SER A 71 45.55 -22.72 16.52
CA SER A 71 46.46 -22.83 17.67
C SER A 71 46.53 -24.24 18.28
N GLY A 72 45.67 -25.17 17.82
CA GLY A 72 45.74 -26.60 18.15
C GLY A 72 45.14 -27.00 19.49
N GLY A 73 44.54 -26.07 20.23
CA GLY A 73 43.93 -26.33 21.55
C GLY A 73 42.48 -26.81 21.54
N VAL A 74 41.84 -26.94 20.37
CA VAL A 74 40.40 -27.22 20.23
C VAL A 74 40.18 -28.59 19.58
N SER A 75 39.19 -29.36 20.03
CA SER A 75 38.88 -30.67 19.43
C SER A 75 38.26 -30.54 18.04
N ASP A 76 38.62 -31.45 17.12
CA ASP A 76 38.08 -31.48 15.75
C ASP A 76 36.55 -31.54 15.70
N GLU A 77 35.92 -32.25 16.66
CA GLU A 77 34.45 -32.31 16.79
C GLU A 77 33.84 -30.94 17.10
N SER A 78 34.49 -30.15 17.98
CA SER A 78 34.02 -28.81 18.32
C SER A 78 34.15 -27.88 17.12
N VAL A 79 35.24 -27.97 16.36
CA VAL A 79 35.45 -27.20 15.12
C VAL A 79 34.35 -27.49 14.11
N LEU A 80 34.00 -28.77 13.94
CA LEU A 80 33.01 -29.21 12.97
C LEU A 80 31.60 -28.72 13.33
N ARG A 81 31.21 -28.82 14.61
CA ARG A 81 29.93 -28.27 15.10
C ARG A 81 29.84 -26.76 14.90
N LEU A 82 30.95 -26.06 15.09
CA LEU A 82 30.98 -24.62 14.97
C LEU A 82 30.80 -24.16 13.51
N LYS A 83 31.42 -24.86 12.55
CA LYS A 83 31.19 -24.64 11.11
C LYS A 83 29.74 -24.85 10.70
N VAL A 84 29.07 -25.88 11.22
CA VAL A 84 27.64 -26.13 10.92
C VAL A 84 26.77 -24.98 11.43
N ILE A 85 26.99 -24.52 12.67
CA ILE A 85 26.25 -23.38 13.23
C ILE A 85 26.46 -22.12 12.37
N GLN A 86 27.66 -21.91 11.86
CA GLN A 86 27.97 -20.75 11.00
C GLN A 86 27.25 -20.80 9.66
N GLU A 87 27.26 -21.95 8.98
CA GLU A 87 26.55 -22.12 7.72
C GLU A 87 25.04 -21.91 7.90
N ASP A 88 24.49 -22.38 9.02
CA ASP A 88 23.08 -22.18 9.35
C ASP A 88 22.77 -20.70 9.60
N ILE A 89 23.61 -19.98 10.36
CA ILE A 89 23.42 -18.54 10.59
C ILE A 89 23.51 -17.76 9.28
N ALA A 90 24.51 -18.03 8.44
CA ALA A 90 24.67 -17.37 7.15
C ALA A 90 23.42 -17.60 6.26
N ARG A 91 22.91 -18.83 6.21
CA ARG A 91 21.69 -19.18 5.48
C ARG A 91 20.47 -18.42 6.00
N HIS A 92 20.32 -18.31 7.32
CA HIS A 92 19.20 -17.56 7.92
C HIS A 92 19.29 -16.06 7.63
N ILE A 93 20.48 -15.46 7.66
CA ILE A 93 20.66 -14.04 7.30
C ILE A 93 20.34 -13.82 5.82
N SER A 94 20.85 -14.66 4.91
CA SER A 94 20.53 -14.56 3.48
C SER A 94 19.02 -14.70 3.23
N SER A 95 18.36 -15.67 3.87
CA SER A 95 16.90 -15.84 3.78
C SER A 95 16.13 -14.62 4.32
N ALA A 96 16.61 -13.98 5.37
CA ALA A 96 15.99 -12.78 5.93
C ALA A 96 16.15 -11.57 4.99
N VAL A 97 17.30 -11.43 4.34
CA VAL A 97 17.54 -10.41 3.31
C VAL A 97 16.66 -10.65 2.08
N THR A 98 16.53 -11.90 1.61
CA THR A 98 15.59 -12.25 0.51
C THR A 98 14.15 -11.95 0.91
N SER A 99 13.79 -12.12 2.19
CA SER A 99 12.46 -11.75 2.69
C SER A 99 12.22 -10.23 2.65
N LEU A 100 13.23 -9.37 2.51
CA LEU A 100 13.00 -7.96 2.23
C LEU A 100 12.33 -7.73 0.87
N GLN A 101 12.27 -8.74 -0.02
CA GLN A 101 11.44 -8.70 -1.23
C GLN A 101 9.92 -8.58 -0.91
N PHE A 102 9.47 -8.89 0.31
CA PHE A 102 8.11 -8.55 0.77
C PHE A 102 7.85 -7.03 0.78
N GLN A 103 8.90 -6.20 0.76
CA GLN A 103 8.81 -4.76 0.55
C GLN A 103 8.06 -4.42 -0.73
N ASP A 104 8.44 -5.07 -1.83
CA ASP A 104 7.92 -4.71 -3.15
C ASP A 104 6.42 -5.03 -3.22
N LEU A 105 6.01 -6.19 -2.71
CA LEU A 105 4.60 -6.57 -2.59
C LEU A 105 3.80 -5.57 -1.73
N THR A 106 4.38 -5.10 -0.61
CA THR A 106 3.71 -4.16 0.28
C THR A 106 3.60 -2.77 -0.36
N SER A 107 4.67 -2.29 -1.00
CA SER A 107 4.68 -1.04 -1.77
C SER A 107 3.66 -1.06 -2.91
N GLN A 108 3.53 -2.19 -3.61
CA GLN A 108 2.51 -2.39 -4.64
C GLN A 108 1.08 -2.32 -4.07
N LEU A 109 0.83 -2.92 -2.90
CA LEU A 109 -0.48 -2.86 -2.24
C LEU A 109 -0.82 -1.44 -1.78
N ILE A 110 0.14 -0.70 -1.24
CA ILE A 110 -0.05 0.70 -0.84
C ILE A 110 -0.31 1.58 -2.05
N SER A 111 0.50 1.46 -3.11
CA SER A 111 0.31 2.19 -4.37
C SER A 111 -1.08 1.92 -4.98
N ARG A 112 -1.53 0.66 -4.95
CA ARG A 112 -2.90 0.31 -5.40
C ARG A 112 -3.98 0.94 -4.53
N THR A 113 -3.75 1.04 -3.23
CA THR A 113 -4.71 1.66 -2.31
C THR A 113 -4.79 3.17 -2.56
N LEU A 114 -3.66 3.83 -2.83
CA LEU A 114 -3.63 5.23 -3.26
C LEU A 114 -4.40 5.44 -4.56
N GLN A 115 -4.21 4.60 -5.58
CA GLN A 115 -4.98 4.67 -6.83
C GLN A 115 -6.50 4.48 -6.61
N ARG A 116 -6.89 3.66 -5.62
CA ARG A 116 -8.31 3.51 -5.23
C ARG A 116 -8.85 4.77 -4.57
N CYS A 117 -8.06 5.40 -3.70
CA CYS A 117 -8.43 6.67 -3.08
C CYS A 117 -8.60 7.77 -4.14
N GLU A 118 -7.67 7.89 -5.09
CA GLU A 118 -7.76 8.81 -6.23
C GLU A 118 -9.05 8.61 -7.04
N GLY A 119 -9.35 7.37 -7.41
CA GLY A 119 -10.58 7.06 -8.14
C GLY A 119 -11.86 7.35 -7.34
N LEU A 120 -11.85 7.10 -6.03
CA LEU A 120 -12.98 7.45 -5.17
C LEU A 120 -13.14 8.98 -5.03
N ARG A 121 -12.02 9.71 -5.02
CA ARG A 121 -12.00 11.18 -5.00
C ARG A 121 -12.65 11.76 -6.25
N GLU A 122 -12.40 11.17 -7.42
CA GLU A 122 -13.04 11.59 -8.68
C GLU A 122 -14.57 11.37 -8.64
N VAL A 123 -15.01 10.24 -8.09
CA VAL A 123 -16.43 9.93 -7.88
C VAL A 123 -17.08 10.95 -6.95
N LEU A 124 -16.44 11.27 -5.82
CA LEU A 124 -16.94 12.27 -4.87
C LEU A 124 -16.93 13.68 -5.45
N GLY A 125 -15.89 14.06 -6.19
CA GLY A 125 -15.84 15.34 -6.91
C GLY A 125 -16.99 15.51 -7.89
N THR A 126 -17.39 14.42 -8.57
CA THR A 126 -18.57 14.41 -9.45
C THR A 126 -19.86 14.69 -8.68
N LEU A 127 -20.02 14.15 -7.47
CA LEU A 127 -21.15 14.45 -6.58
C LEU A 127 -21.17 15.92 -6.14
N GLY A 128 -20.00 16.49 -5.83
CA GLY A 128 -19.87 17.88 -5.40
C GLY A 128 -20.26 18.88 -6.50
N VAL A 129 -19.75 18.68 -7.72
CA VAL A 129 -20.10 19.54 -8.88
C VAL A 129 -21.60 19.50 -9.16
N LEU A 130 -22.20 18.30 -9.19
CA LEU A 130 -23.62 18.13 -9.47
C LEU A 130 -24.51 18.67 -8.34
N GLY A 131 -24.08 18.55 -7.07
CA GLY A 131 -24.77 19.19 -5.95
C GLY A 131 -24.81 20.71 -6.08
N ASN A 132 -23.78 21.32 -6.64
CA ASN A 132 -23.74 22.77 -6.85
C ASN A 132 -24.70 23.24 -7.95
N ASP A 133 -24.91 22.42 -8.98
CA ASP A 133 -25.82 22.68 -10.11
C ASP A 133 -27.32 22.57 -9.75
N ILE A 134 -27.66 22.05 -8.56
CA ILE A 134 -29.05 22.05 -8.06
C ILE A 134 -29.48 23.47 -7.70
N GLU A 135 -30.43 24.01 -8.47
CA GLU A 135 -31.11 25.27 -8.16
C GLU A 135 -32.01 25.13 -6.93
N HIS A 136 -32.08 26.20 -6.12
CA HIS A 136 -32.84 26.22 -4.87
C HIS A 136 -34.37 26.12 -5.07
N ASP A 137 -34.83 26.38 -6.30
CA ASP A 137 -36.24 26.46 -6.70
C ASP A 137 -36.64 25.43 -7.78
N GLY A 138 -35.73 24.53 -8.17
CA GLY A 138 -35.93 23.61 -9.29
C GLY A 138 -37.22 22.78 -9.19
N GLU A 139 -37.86 22.55 -10.34
CA GLU A 139 -39.07 21.73 -10.36
C GLU A 139 -38.74 20.27 -10.01
N SER A 140 -39.71 19.56 -9.40
CA SER A 140 -39.51 18.19 -8.92
C SER A 140 -39.05 17.22 -10.01
N ASP A 141 -39.43 17.48 -11.26
CA ASP A 141 -39.11 16.65 -12.42
C ASP A 141 -37.68 16.89 -12.90
N GLU A 142 -37.19 18.12 -12.84
CA GLU A 142 -35.79 18.48 -13.14
C GLU A 142 -34.82 17.89 -12.10
N LEU A 143 -35.18 17.97 -10.82
CA LEU A 143 -34.41 17.35 -9.74
C LEU A 143 -34.35 15.82 -9.90
N THR A 144 -35.46 15.21 -10.30
CA THR A 144 -35.52 13.75 -10.55
C THR A 144 -34.65 13.35 -11.74
N ALA A 145 -34.67 14.13 -12.83
CA ALA A 145 -33.84 13.90 -14.00
C ALA A 145 -32.34 14.00 -13.65
N LEU A 146 -31.95 15.03 -12.89
CA LEU A 146 -30.57 15.24 -12.44
C LEU A 146 -30.08 14.11 -11.52
N LEU A 147 -30.90 13.67 -10.56
CA LEU A 147 -30.56 12.55 -9.68
C LEU A 147 -30.40 11.23 -10.46
N ARG A 148 -31.23 11.01 -11.48
CA ARG A 148 -31.11 9.85 -12.36
C ARG A 148 -29.82 9.90 -13.17
N GLU A 149 -29.48 11.05 -13.74
CA GLU A 149 -28.21 11.24 -14.47
C GLU A 149 -27.01 11.02 -13.54
N THR A 150 -27.07 11.56 -12.33
CA THR A 150 -26.05 11.39 -11.29
C THR A 150 -25.84 9.91 -10.97
N THR A 151 -26.93 9.16 -10.77
CA THR A 151 -26.87 7.72 -10.48
C THR A 151 -26.18 6.94 -11.61
N VAL A 152 -26.55 7.22 -12.86
CA VAL A 152 -25.94 6.57 -14.04
C VAL A 152 -24.44 6.89 -14.15
N ARG A 153 -24.05 8.14 -13.89
CA ARG A 153 -22.65 8.56 -13.95
C ARG A 153 -21.81 7.89 -12.85
N LEU A 154 -22.34 7.80 -11.63
CA LEU A 154 -21.73 7.08 -10.52
C LEU A 154 -21.56 5.59 -10.80
N GLU A 155 -22.59 4.94 -11.37
CA GLU A 155 -22.52 3.53 -11.73
C GLU A 155 -21.41 3.27 -12.76
N LYS A 156 -21.30 4.15 -13.77
CA LYS A 156 -20.23 4.07 -14.77
C LYS A 156 -18.85 4.25 -14.14
N GLN A 157 -18.63 5.32 -13.36
CA GLN A 157 -17.35 5.56 -12.72
C GLN A 157 -16.97 4.45 -11.73
N SER A 158 -17.95 3.89 -11.00
CA SER A 158 -17.74 2.73 -10.13
C SER A 158 -17.31 1.48 -10.91
N ALA A 159 -17.90 1.24 -12.07
CA ALA A 159 -17.53 0.13 -12.95
C ALA A 159 -16.13 0.33 -13.55
N ASP A 160 -15.81 1.54 -14.01
CA ASP A 160 -14.50 1.89 -14.55
C ASP A 160 -13.39 1.74 -13.50
N LEU A 161 -13.63 2.24 -12.28
CA LEU A 161 -12.75 2.03 -11.13
C LEU A 161 -12.54 0.55 -10.86
N LYS A 162 -13.60 -0.26 -10.80
CA LYS A 162 -13.49 -1.72 -10.63
C LYS A 162 -12.69 -2.40 -11.74
N ASN A 163 -12.82 -1.95 -12.98
CA ASN A 163 -12.12 -2.52 -14.14
C ASN A 163 -10.64 -2.17 -14.18
N LEU A 164 -10.29 -0.91 -13.89
CA LEU A 164 -8.89 -0.45 -13.76
C LEU A 164 -8.16 -1.29 -12.71
N LEU A 165 -8.83 -1.59 -11.60
CA LEU A 165 -8.27 -2.40 -10.51
C LEU A 165 -8.11 -3.89 -10.84
N ARG A 166 -8.94 -4.45 -11.73
CA ARG A 166 -8.84 -5.86 -12.15
C ARG A 166 -7.68 -6.13 -13.11
N LYS A 167 -7.34 -5.17 -13.98
CA LYS A 167 -6.27 -5.34 -14.97
C LYS A 167 -4.86 -5.28 -14.36
N ALA A 168 -4.72 -4.75 -13.14
CA ALA A 168 -3.43 -4.47 -12.51
C ALA A 168 -2.82 -5.65 -11.69
N VAL A 169 -3.24 -6.91 -11.89
CA VAL A 169 -2.74 -8.05 -11.08
C VAL A 169 -2.34 -9.25 -11.94
N HIS A 170 -1.04 -9.52 -12.04
CA HIS A 170 -0.49 -10.84 -12.40
C HIS A 170 0.82 -11.13 -11.65
N GLN A 171 0.82 -11.11 -10.31
CA GLN A 171 1.81 -11.88 -9.55
C GLN A 171 1.28 -12.17 -8.14
N LYS A 172 1.22 -13.45 -7.77
CA LYS A 172 0.68 -13.94 -6.49
C LYS A 172 1.71 -14.69 -5.65
N HIS A 173 2.88 -15.00 -6.21
CA HIS A 173 3.93 -15.75 -5.52
C HIS A 173 5.33 -15.19 -5.84
N LEU A 174 6.17 -15.12 -4.81
CA LEU A 174 7.61 -14.80 -4.89
C LEU A 174 8.39 -15.83 -5.73
N ASP A 175 7.91 -17.08 -5.79
CA ASP A 175 8.52 -18.18 -6.57
C ASP A 175 8.07 -18.25 -8.04
N SER A 176 7.14 -17.39 -8.49
CA SER A 176 6.50 -17.53 -9.81
C SER A 176 6.84 -16.38 -10.76
N GLY A 177 8.12 -16.11 -10.92
CA GLY A 177 8.65 -15.28 -12.00
C GLY A 177 10.13 -15.56 -12.15
N ASP A 178 10.54 -16.16 -13.27
CA ASP A 178 11.96 -16.28 -13.62
C ASP A 178 12.58 -14.87 -13.57
N ILE A 179 13.53 -14.68 -12.66
CA ILE A 179 14.37 -13.49 -12.64
C ILE A 179 15.41 -13.69 -13.73
N GLU A 180 15.23 -13.02 -14.89
CA GLU A 180 16.38 -12.71 -15.76
C GLU A 180 17.31 -11.80 -14.96
N LEU A 181 18.41 -12.38 -14.48
CA LEU A 181 19.56 -11.67 -13.95
C LEU A 181 20.15 -10.79 -15.07
N PHE A 182 20.02 -9.47 -14.93
CA PHE A 182 20.86 -8.49 -15.61
C PHE A 182 21.77 -7.80 -14.60
#